data_AF-A0A2T5IFD1-F1
#
_entry.id   AF-A0A2T5IFD1-F1
#
_cell.length_a   1.000
_cell.length_b   1.000
_cell.length_c   1.000
_cell.angle_alpha   90.00
_cell.angle_beta   90.00
_cell.angle_gamma   90.00
#
_symmetry.space_group_name_H-M   'P 1'
#
loop_
_entity.id
_entity.type
_entity.pdbx_description
1 polymer ?
#
loop_
_entity_poly.entity_id
_entity_poly.type
_entity_poly.pdbx_seq_one_letter_code
_entity_poly.pdbx_strand_id
1 'polypeptide(L)'
;MSKLGFVVFLIGAAVLGTTPAFAQQGEDRGAGGDAANRAVNINLGSTGGALDSGALKSIRKTVGKAISEETVDTFVVYSPRAGGPIPIEGGLNACAEAGFSSKPGDFKAFVKRLRDIHPRTGTFLNVELTDQCKPIEGGGGGAVCGGIAGTRCPDANQYCDLGAKCKMPDAQGQCKPKPTICPQIFKPVCGCDGKTYSNSCTAAAAGVSVEHEGECKKSEPQACGGIAGIPCPGGQTCVDDPRDDCDPTRGGADCPGICKSKK
;
A
#
# COMPACT_ATOMS: atom_id res chain seq x y z
N MET A 1 -3.01 69.42 68.24
CA MET A 1 -3.15 70.72 67.54
C MET A 1 -2.56 70.53 66.15
N SER A 2 -3.19 70.71 65.00
CA SER A 2 -4.52 71.16 64.59
C SER A 2 -4.77 70.64 63.16
N LYS A 3 -6.06 70.49 62.81
CA LYS A 3 -6.60 70.07 61.51
C LYS A 3 -6.23 71.01 60.35
N LEU A 4 -6.20 70.47 59.13
CA LEU A 4 -6.78 70.99 57.86
C LEU A 4 -6.42 69.98 56.74
N GLY A 5 -7.22 69.63 55.73
CA GLY A 5 -8.55 70.01 55.28
C GLY A 5 -8.86 69.16 54.03
N PHE A 6 -10.13 68.84 53.81
CA PHE A 6 -10.69 68.05 52.71
C PHE A 6 -10.80 68.93 51.44
N VAL A 7 -10.34 68.48 50.26
CA VAL A 7 -10.90 68.90 48.96
C VAL A 7 -10.85 67.74 47.96
N VAL A 8 -11.93 67.66 47.20
CA VAL A 8 -12.47 66.57 46.39
C VAL A 8 -12.00 66.63 44.92
N PHE A 9 -11.86 65.43 44.33
CA PHE A 9 -11.93 65.01 42.91
C PHE A 9 -11.83 66.07 41.79
N LEU A 10 -10.86 65.86 40.89
CA LEU A 10 -11.06 66.01 39.45
C LEU A 10 -10.42 64.84 38.69
N ILE A 11 -11.24 64.25 37.83
CA ILE A 11 -10.97 63.13 36.93
C ILE A 11 -10.12 63.65 35.77
N GLY A 12 -8.97 63.02 35.51
CA GLY A 12 -8.08 63.40 34.40
C GLY A 12 -7.29 62.20 33.90
N ALA A 13 -7.79 61.58 32.83
CA ALA A 13 -7.18 60.46 32.15
C ALA A 13 -5.90 60.86 31.41
N ALA A 14 -4.83 60.08 31.56
CA ALA A 14 -3.81 59.83 30.55
C ALA A 14 -2.90 58.69 31.03
N VAL A 15 -3.19 57.46 30.63
CA VAL A 15 -2.23 56.35 30.75
C VAL A 15 -1.21 56.52 29.63
N LEU A 16 0.00 56.89 30.00
CA LEU A 16 1.19 56.85 29.15
C LEU A 16 1.52 55.38 28.84
N GLY A 17 1.06 54.89 27.70
CA GLY A 17 1.54 53.65 27.11
C GLY A 17 2.89 53.88 26.44
N THR A 18 3.97 53.37 27.04
CA THR A 18 5.28 53.27 26.40
C THR A 18 5.21 52.20 25.30
N THR A 19 5.17 52.61 24.03
CA THR A 19 5.50 51.72 22.90
C THR A 19 6.92 52.01 22.43
N PRO A 20 7.83 51.02 22.38
CA PRO A 20 9.05 51.17 21.60
C PRO A 20 8.68 51.24 20.12
N ALA A 21 9.20 52.26 19.44
CA ALA A 21 9.13 52.40 18.00
C ALA A 21 9.90 51.26 17.32
N PHE A 22 9.19 50.27 16.78
CA PHE A 22 9.73 49.34 15.80
C PHE A 22 9.57 49.96 14.42
N ALA A 23 10.69 50.16 13.75
CA ALA A 23 10.78 50.63 12.39
C ALA A 23 9.91 49.76 11.46
N GLN A 24 9.04 50.41 10.70
CA GLN A 24 8.38 49.83 9.55
C GLN A 24 9.43 49.59 8.44
N GLN A 25 9.76 48.33 8.21
CA GLN A 25 10.21 47.85 6.90
C GLN A 25 9.08 47.04 6.28
N GLY A 26 8.92 47.27 4.98
CA GLY A 26 7.69 47.10 4.21
C GLY A 26 7.06 45.72 4.20
N GLU A 27 5.76 45.76 3.94
CA GLU A 27 4.92 44.69 3.44
C GLU A 27 5.65 43.72 2.50
N ASP A 28 5.82 42.49 2.98
CA ASP A 28 5.45 41.33 2.18
C ASP A 28 4.94 40.22 3.12
N ARG A 29 3.80 40.49 3.76
CA ARG A 29 2.93 39.41 4.25
C ARG A 29 2.19 38.84 3.05
N GLY A 30 2.94 38.13 2.21
CA GLY A 30 2.40 37.22 1.22
C GLY A 30 1.74 36.04 1.94
N ALA A 31 0.42 35.96 1.82
CA ALA A 31 -0.35 34.77 2.09
C ALA A 31 0.24 33.56 1.33
N GLY A 32 0.27 32.38 1.97
CA GLY A 32 0.36 31.07 1.33
C GLY A 32 1.48 30.85 0.30
N GLY A 33 2.68 30.48 0.75
CA GLY A 33 3.75 30.00 -0.14
C GLY A 33 3.57 28.52 -0.50
N ASP A 34 2.66 28.25 -1.43
CA ASP A 34 2.50 27.05 -2.28
C ASP A 34 3.14 25.72 -1.81
N ALA A 35 2.34 24.91 -1.14
CA ALA A 35 2.51 23.45 -1.12
C ALA A 35 2.20 22.78 -2.47
N ALA A 36 1.92 23.57 -3.52
CA ALA A 36 1.63 23.08 -4.85
C ALA A 36 2.94 22.84 -5.62
N ASN A 37 3.04 21.71 -6.31
CA ASN A 37 4.18 21.37 -7.19
C ASN A 37 5.52 21.01 -6.51
N ARG A 38 5.50 20.39 -5.32
CA ARG A 38 6.72 19.86 -4.66
C ARG A 38 7.24 18.55 -5.25
N ALA A 39 6.63 18.07 -6.33
CA ALA A 39 7.02 16.86 -7.01
C ALA A 39 6.90 17.00 -8.53
N VAL A 40 7.52 16.06 -9.24
CA VAL A 40 7.51 16.03 -10.71
C VAL A 40 7.37 14.59 -11.21
N ASN A 41 6.35 14.35 -12.01
CA ASN A 41 6.18 13.12 -12.77
C ASN A 41 7.07 13.15 -14.01
N ILE A 42 7.79 12.06 -14.26
CA ILE A 42 8.74 11.89 -15.35
C ILE A 42 8.31 10.67 -16.15
N ASN A 43 7.85 10.90 -17.38
CA ASN A 43 7.39 9.85 -18.28
C ASN A 43 8.20 9.88 -19.58
N LEU A 44 9.07 8.90 -19.78
CA LEU A 44 9.78 8.65 -21.02
C LEU A 44 9.19 7.41 -21.69
N GLY A 45 8.75 7.54 -22.94
CA GLY A 45 8.21 6.43 -23.71
C GLY A 45 8.52 6.54 -25.20
N SER A 46 8.17 5.51 -25.97
CA SER A 46 8.30 5.52 -27.43
C SER A 46 6.92 5.47 -28.10
N THR A 47 6.78 6.15 -29.23
CA THR A 47 5.57 6.12 -30.09
C THR A 47 5.64 5.05 -31.18
N GLY A 48 6.61 4.13 -31.11
CA GLY A 48 6.87 3.10 -32.10
C GLY A 48 8.35 3.11 -32.51
N GLY A 49 9.06 2.02 -32.23
CA GLY A 49 10.50 1.88 -32.47
C GLY A 49 11.31 1.78 -31.18
N ALA A 50 12.64 1.72 -31.32
CA ALA A 50 13.53 1.60 -30.17
C ALA A 50 13.57 2.90 -29.35
N LEU A 51 13.43 2.77 -28.03
CA LEU A 51 13.56 3.90 -27.10
C LEU A 51 14.96 4.52 -27.17
N ASP A 52 15.03 5.84 -27.10
CA ASP A 52 16.29 6.58 -26.96
C ASP A 52 16.97 6.31 -25.60
N SER A 53 17.91 5.38 -25.61
CA SER A 53 18.72 5.04 -24.42
C SER A 53 19.62 6.19 -23.95
N GLY A 54 19.94 7.15 -24.81
CA GLY A 54 20.69 8.35 -24.46
C GLY A 54 19.85 9.33 -23.64
N ALA A 55 18.58 9.51 -24.01
CA ALA A 55 17.63 10.30 -23.22
C ALA A 55 17.40 9.66 -21.84
N LEU A 56 17.17 8.34 -21.79
CA LEU A 56 17.02 7.61 -20.53
C LEU A 56 18.26 7.75 -19.62
N LYS A 57 19.46 7.63 -20.19
CA LYS A 57 20.72 7.83 -19.45
C LYS A 57 20.85 9.25 -18.90
N SER A 58 20.47 10.25 -19.69
CA SER A 58 20.48 11.66 -19.27
C SER A 58 19.53 11.90 -18.10
N ILE A 59 18.30 11.36 -18.15
CA ILE A 59 17.34 11.47 -17.05
C ILE A 59 17.90 10.82 -15.78
N ARG A 60 18.41 9.59 -15.87
CA ARG A 60 19.01 8.88 -14.72
C ARG A 60 20.16 9.67 -14.09
N LYS A 61 21.01 10.30 -14.89
CA LYS A 61 22.11 11.15 -14.41
C LYS A 61 21.59 12.41 -13.72
N THR A 62 20.60 13.08 -14.30
CA THR A 62 20.00 14.29 -13.72
C THR A 62 19.31 14.00 -12.38
N VAL A 63 18.56 12.90 -12.30
CA VAL A 63 17.92 12.44 -11.05
C VAL A 63 18.97 12.03 -10.02
N GLY A 64 19.94 11.20 -10.38
CA GLY A 64 20.98 10.75 -9.46
C GLY A 64 21.79 11.90 -8.87
N LYS A 65 22.09 12.93 -9.69
CA LYS A 65 22.73 14.16 -9.21
C LYS A 65 21.85 14.91 -8.21
N ALA A 66 20.56 15.09 -8.51
CA ALA A 66 19.63 15.78 -7.61
C ALA A 66 19.45 15.07 -6.26
N ILE A 67 19.50 13.73 -6.25
CA ILE A 67 19.50 12.94 -5.02
C ILE A 67 20.81 13.16 -4.24
N SER A 68 21.96 13.12 -4.90
CA SER A 68 23.25 13.36 -4.23
C SER A 68 23.43 14.78 -3.69
N GLU A 69 22.69 15.74 -4.24
CA GLU A 69 22.67 17.15 -3.82
C GLU A 69 21.52 17.47 -2.84
N GLU A 70 20.82 16.45 -2.31
CA GLU A 70 19.66 16.60 -1.40
C GLU A 70 18.54 17.51 -1.96
N THR A 71 18.52 17.70 -3.28
CA THR A 71 17.46 18.44 -3.97
C THR A 71 16.20 17.58 -4.11
N VAL A 72 16.37 16.26 -4.17
CA VAL A 72 15.31 15.26 -4.24
C VAL A 72 15.55 14.21 -3.17
N ASP A 73 14.60 14.04 -2.25
CA ASP A 73 14.69 13.02 -1.19
C ASP A 73 13.84 11.78 -1.51
N THR A 74 12.74 11.96 -2.24
CA THR A 74 11.85 10.87 -2.64
C THR A 74 11.94 10.65 -4.14
N PHE A 75 12.24 9.42 -4.56
CA PHE A 75 12.17 9.01 -5.96
C PHE A 75 11.41 7.69 -6.10
N VAL A 76 10.24 7.73 -6.75
CA VAL A 76 9.32 6.60 -6.92
C VAL A 76 9.33 6.16 -8.37
N VAL A 77 9.60 4.87 -8.63
CA VAL A 77 9.57 4.30 -10.00
C VAL A 77 8.29 3.48 -10.19
N TYR A 78 7.38 3.98 -11.02
CA TYR A 78 6.11 3.32 -11.35
C TYR A 78 6.29 2.16 -12.34
N SER A 79 7.15 2.32 -13.35
CA SER A 79 7.40 1.30 -14.39
C SER A 79 8.69 1.58 -15.17
N PRO A 80 9.39 0.54 -15.68
CA PRO A 80 9.16 -0.89 -15.47
C PRO A 80 9.66 -1.38 -14.11
N ARG A 81 8.82 -2.16 -13.42
CA ARG A 81 9.26 -2.90 -12.23
C ARG A 81 10.12 -4.08 -12.68
N ALA A 82 11.23 -4.34 -11.99
CA ALA A 82 11.95 -5.59 -12.17
C ALA A 82 10.99 -6.78 -11.91
N GLY A 83 10.74 -7.61 -12.93
CA GLY A 83 9.83 -8.77 -12.85
C GLY A 83 8.34 -8.53 -13.15
N GLY A 84 7.95 -7.35 -13.66
CA GLY A 84 6.56 -7.07 -14.08
C GLY A 84 6.16 -7.69 -15.43
N PRO A 85 4.85 -7.90 -15.69
CA PRO A 85 4.35 -8.57 -16.90
C PRO A 85 4.35 -7.71 -18.19
N ILE A 86 4.82 -6.46 -18.14
CA ILE A 86 4.83 -5.57 -19.31
C ILE A 86 6.16 -5.77 -20.06
N PRO A 87 6.13 -6.11 -21.36
CA PRO A 87 7.33 -6.31 -22.16
C PRO A 87 8.16 -5.01 -22.25
N ILE A 88 9.47 -5.20 -22.11
CA ILE A 88 10.56 -4.23 -21.98
C ILE A 88 10.84 -3.37 -23.22
N GLU A 89 9.83 -2.69 -23.78
CA GLU A 89 10.10 -1.51 -24.63
C GLU A 89 10.43 -0.28 -23.76
N GLY A 90 11.43 -0.44 -22.89
CA GLY A 90 12.43 0.56 -22.49
C GLY A 90 12.02 1.81 -21.71
N GLY A 91 10.75 2.15 -21.53
CA GLY A 91 10.33 3.43 -20.94
C GLY A 91 10.74 3.68 -19.48
N LEU A 92 10.53 4.92 -19.00
CA LEU A 92 10.63 5.30 -17.60
C LEU A 92 9.31 5.98 -17.20
N ASN A 93 8.63 5.46 -16.19
CA ASN A 93 7.57 6.18 -15.50
C ASN A 93 7.98 6.30 -14.03
N ALA A 94 8.23 7.51 -13.57
CA ALA A 94 8.71 7.78 -12.22
C ALA A 94 8.19 9.13 -11.71
N CYS A 95 8.38 9.38 -10.43
CA CYS A 95 8.15 10.68 -9.83
C CYS A 95 9.28 11.01 -8.84
N ALA A 96 9.66 12.30 -8.79
CA ALA A 96 10.66 12.83 -7.86
C ALA A 96 10.05 13.94 -7.00
N GLU A 97 10.23 13.90 -5.68
CA GLU A 97 9.80 14.95 -4.77
C GLU A 97 10.98 15.76 -4.26
N ALA A 98 10.76 17.06 -4.11
CA ALA A 98 11.71 17.99 -3.53
C ALA A 98 12.08 17.57 -2.11
N GLY A 99 13.38 17.57 -1.82
CA GLY A 99 13.88 17.26 -0.49
C GLY A 99 13.34 18.21 0.58
N PHE A 100 13.28 17.76 1.83
CA PHE A 100 12.74 18.55 2.95
C PHE A 100 13.52 19.85 3.15
N SER A 101 14.84 19.79 2.98
CA SER A 101 15.76 20.92 3.12
C SER A 101 16.05 21.64 1.80
N SER A 102 15.45 21.20 0.68
CA SER A 102 15.71 21.78 -0.64
C SER A 102 15.11 23.18 -0.78
N LYS A 103 15.88 24.13 -1.32
CA LYS A 103 15.34 25.46 -1.64
C LYS A 103 14.41 25.36 -2.85
N PRO A 104 13.31 26.13 -2.90
CA PRO A 104 12.39 26.11 -4.05
C PRO A 104 13.07 26.37 -5.41
N GLY A 105 14.12 27.21 -5.42
CA GLY A 105 14.91 27.48 -6.62
C GLY A 105 15.71 26.27 -7.14
N ASP A 106 16.20 25.42 -6.23
CA ASP A 106 17.03 24.27 -6.57
C ASP A 106 16.18 23.16 -7.21
N PHE A 107 15.00 22.89 -6.65
CA PHE A 107 14.04 21.96 -7.24
C PHE A 107 13.51 22.46 -8.60
N LYS A 108 13.21 23.76 -8.73
CA LYS A 108 12.82 24.35 -10.01
C LYS A 108 13.92 24.22 -11.07
N ALA A 109 15.18 24.41 -10.69
CA ALA A 109 16.32 24.21 -11.57
C ALA A 109 16.48 22.73 -11.98
N PHE A 110 16.23 21.79 -11.07
CA PHE A 110 16.19 20.36 -11.38
C PHE A 110 15.10 20.04 -12.42
N VAL A 111 13.86 20.52 -12.22
CA VAL A 111 12.75 20.32 -13.17
C VAL A 111 13.09 20.93 -14.53
N LYS A 112 13.74 22.10 -14.56
CA LYS A 112 14.20 22.70 -15.83
C LYS A 112 15.22 21.80 -16.54
N ARG A 113 16.21 21.26 -15.82
CA ARG A 113 17.21 20.34 -16.39
C ARG A 113 16.57 19.08 -17.00
N LEU A 114 15.47 18.59 -16.42
CA LEU A 114 14.71 17.47 -17.00
C LEU A 114 14.00 17.87 -18.30
N ARG A 115 13.36 19.04 -18.33
CA ARG A 115 12.67 19.56 -19.54
C ARG A 115 13.61 19.92 -20.68
N ASP A 116 14.85 20.28 -20.37
CA ASP A 116 15.88 20.59 -21.38
C ASP A 116 16.41 19.31 -22.09
N ILE A 117 16.02 18.10 -21.66
CA ILE A 117 16.37 16.83 -22.34
C ILE A 117 15.46 16.66 -23.56
N HIS A 118 16.07 16.59 -24.74
CA HIS A 118 15.36 16.41 -26.01
C HIS A 118 15.61 14.99 -26.56
N PRO A 119 14.65 14.06 -26.45
CA PRO A 119 14.79 12.72 -27.02
C PRO A 119 14.80 12.72 -28.55
N ARG A 120 15.35 11.66 -29.15
CA ARG A 120 15.25 11.41 -30.60
C ARG A 120 13.81 11.23 -31.06
N THR A 121 13.57 11.45 -32.36
CA THR A 121 12.30 11.19 -33.03
C THR A 121 11.77 9.79 -32.71
N GLY A 122 10.49 9.69 -32.34
CA GLY A 122 9.87 8.44 -31.92
C GLY A 122 10.01 8.12 -30.43
N THR A 123 10.71 8.96 -29.66
CA THR A 123 10.73 8.94 -28.19
C THR A 123 10.15 10.26 -27.65
N PHE A 124 9.30 10.20 -26.62
CA PHE A 124 8.75 11.36 -25.94
C PHE A 124 9.20 11.39 -24.48
N LEU A 125 9.37 12.59 -23.95
CA LEU A 125 9.60 12.86 -22.52
C LEU A 125 8.57 13.88 -22.05
N ASN A 126 7.74 13.48 -21.09
CA ASN A 126 6.79 14.35 -20.41
C ASN A 126 7.25 14.60 -18.97
N VAL A 127 7.22 15.86 -18.54
CA VAL A 127 7.70 16.33 -17.23
C VAL A 127 6.65 17.25 -16.61
N GLU A 128 5.77 16.67 -15.82
CA GLU A 128 4.60 17.33 -15.23
C GLU A 128 4.81 17.57 -13.74
N LEU A 129 4.59 18.80 -13.30
CA LEU A 129 4.60 19.10 -11.88
C LEU A 129 3.37 18.50 -11.19
N THR A 130 3.54 18.08 -9.95
CA THR A 130 2.51 17.52 -9.09
C THR A 130 2.81 17.88 -7.64
N ASP A 131 1.80 17.89 -6.78
CA ASP A 131 2.00 18.30 -5.38
C ASP A 131 2.88 17.32 -4.61
N GLN A 132 2.69 16.04 -4.86
CA GLN A 132 3.43 14.93 -4.28
C GLN A 132 3.46 13.76 -5.26
N CYS A 133 4.46 12.90 -5.13
CA CYS A 133 4.48 11.61 -5.79
C CYS A 133 3.36 10.76 -5.22
N LYS A 134 2.52 10.22 -6.10
CA LYS A 134 1.52 9.25 -5.69
C LYS A 134 2.25 8.03 -5.14
N PRO A 135 1.96 7.59 -3.90
CA PRO A 135 2.42 6.29 -3.44
C PRO A 135 2.00 5.26 -4.48
N ILE A 136 2.91 4.35 -4.83
CA ILE A 136 2.48 3.12 -5.48
C ILE A 136 1.64 2.43 -4.41
N GLU A 137 0.31 2.46 -4.55
CA GLU A 137 -0.57 1.71 -3.67
C GLU A 137 -0.11 0.24 -3.68
N GLY A 138 0.61 -0.16 -2.64
CA GLY A 138 1.44 -1.35 -2.66
C GLY A 138 2.70 -1.36 -1.78
N GLY A 139 3.00 -0.32 -1.00
CA GLY A 139 4.10 -0.40 -0.04
C GLY A 139 4.12 0.71 0.99
N GLY A 140 3.51 0.47 2.16
CA GLY A 140 3.74 1.25 3.38
C GLY A 140 2.50 1.92 3.97
N GLY A 141 1.82 1.23 4.91
CA GLY A 141 0.88 1.86 5.84
C GLY A 141 -0.61 1.76 5.51
N GLY A 142 -1.09 0.65 4.93
CA GLY A 142 -2.53 0.36 4.95
C GLY A 142 -3.03 0.25 6.40
N ALA A 143 -4.24 0.76 6.67
CA ALA A 143 -4.87 0.63 7.99
C ALA A 143 -4.80 -0.83 8.47
N VAL A 144 -4.50 -1.04 9.75
CA VAL A 144 -4.43 -2.39 10.33
C VAL A 144 -5.84 -2.95 10.41
N CYS A 145 -6.00 -4.21 10.00
CA CYS A 145 -7.26 -4.93 10.03
C CYS A 145 -7.08 -6.31 10.67
N GLY A 146 -8.18 -6.96 11.02
CA GLY A 146 -8.18 -8.24 11.75
C GLY A 146 -7.86 -8.07 13.23
N GLY A 147 -7.10 -9.01 13.78
CA GLY A 147 -6.78 -9.13 15.21
C GLY A 147 -7.99 -9.55 16.05
N ILE A 148 -7.79 -9.60 17.37
CA ILE A 148 -8.84 -9.98 18.35
C ILE A 148 -10.10 -9.11 18.27
N ALA A 149 -9.95 -7.86 17.82
CA ALA A 149 -11.04 -6.91 17.66
C ALA A 149 -11.84 -7.12 16.35
N GLY A 150 -11.33 -7.94 15.41
CA GLY A 150 -11.95 -8.15 14.11
C GLY A 150 -12.07 -6.85 13.29
N THR A 151 -11.09 -5.95 13.41
CA THR A 151 -11.13 -4.62 12.79
C THR A 151 -11.29 -4.75 11.28
N ARG A 152 -12.34 -4.14 10.72
CA ARG A 152 -12.57 -4.12 9.27
C ARG A 152 -11.82 -2.95 8.63
N CYS A 153 -11.55 -3.07 7.35
CA CYS A 153 -10.98 -1.97 6.58
C CYS A 153 -11.97 -0.79 6.49
N PRO A 154 -11.46 0.46 6.51
CA PRO A 154 -12.31 1.65 6.50
C PRO A 154 -13.05 1.85 5.17
N ASP A 155 -12.50 1.34 4.07
CA ASP A 155 -13.08 1.44 2.74
C ASP A 155 -13.67 0.09 2.28
N ALA A 156 -14.87 0.13 1.68
CA ALA A 156 -15.53 -1.03 1.10
C ALA A 156 -14.76 -1.64 -0.08
N ASN A 157 -13.99 -0.81 -0.79
CA ASN A 157 -13.10 -1.22 -1.88
C ASN A 157 -11.76 -1.75 -1.39
N GLN A 158 -11.58 -1.97 -0.09
CA GLN A 158 -10.40 -2.61 0.46
C GLN A 158 -10.71 -4.00 1.00
N TYR A 159 -9.68 -4.84 1.07
CA TYR A 159 -9.70 -6.13 1.73
C TYR A 159 -8.59 -6.23 2.75
N CYS A 160 -8.79 -7.08 3.75
CA CYS A 160 -7.79 -7.32 4.77
C CYS A 160 -6.81 -8.39 4.28
N ASP A 161 -5.58 -8.00 3.97
CA ASP A 161 -4.52 -8.95 3.64
C ASP A 161 -3.84 -9.44 4.92
N LEU A 162 -4.25 -10.63 5.37
CA LEU A 162 -3.70 -11.33 6.53
C LEU A 162 -2.45 -12.15 6.17
N GLY A 163 -2.16 -12.29 4.87
CA GLY A 163 -1.23 -13.29 4.34
C GLY A 163 -1.55 -14.71 4.82
N ALA A 164 -0.52 -15.55 4.88
CA ALA A 164 -0.62 -16.97 5.27
C ALA A 164 -1.00 -17.21 6.75
N LYS A 165 -1.43 -16.19 7.49
CA LYS A 165 -1.72 -16.26 8.93
C LYS A 165 -3.20 -16.33 9.27
N CYS A 166 -4.09 -16.36 8.27
CA CYS A 166 -5.53 -16.23 8.51
C CYS A 166 -6.21 -17.37 9.27
N LYS A 167 -5.51 -18.49 9.53
CA LYS A 167 -6.00 -19.52 10.47
C LYS A 167 -5.69 -19.22 11.93
N MET A 168 -4.96 -18.15 12.21
CA MET A 168 -4.73 -17.67 13.58
C MET A 168 -5.92 -16.78 14.01
N PRO A 169 -6.52 -16.99 15.19
CA PRO A 169 -7.66 -16.20 15.66
C PRO A 169 -7.39 -14.69 15.70
N ASP A 170 -6.16 -14.31 16.07
CA ASP A 170 -5.75 -12.91 16.23
C ASP A 170 -4.88 -12.42 15.06
N ALA A 171 -5.02 -13.03 13.89
CA ALA A 171 -4.26 -12.63 12.71
C ALA A 171 -4.54 -11.16 12.37
N GLN A 172 -3.49 -10.35 12.40
CA GLN A 172 -3.53 -8.97 11.93
C GLN A 172 -3.00 -8.89 10.51
N GLY A 173 -3.59 -7.98 9.74
CA GLY A 173 -3.24 -7.73 8.36
C GLY A 173 -3.22 -6.25 8.04
N GLN A 174 -3.03 -5.96 6.76
CA GLN A 174 -3.08 -4.60 6.23
C GLN A 174 -4.22 -4.48 5.23
N CYS A 175 -4.94 -3.37 5.29
CA CYS A 175 -5.92 -3.03 4.28
C CYS A 175 -5.23 -2.74 2.95
N LYS A 176 -5.62 -3.49 1.93
CA LYS A 176 -5.16 -3.32 0.55
C LYS A 176 -6.36 -3.07 -0.37
N PRO A 177 -6.21 -2.26 -1.43
CA PRO A 177 -7.28 -2.04 -2.39
C PRO A 177 -7.64 -3.33 -3.12
N LYS A 178 -8.93 -3.53 -3.39
CA LYS A 178 -9.46 -4.61 -4.21
C LYS A 178 -9.24 -4.26 -5.68
N PRO A 179 -8.50 -5.09 -6.45
CA PRO A 179 -8.35 -4.86 -7.87
C PRO A 179 -9.69 -5.06 -8.60
N THR A 180 -10.01 -4.19 -9.54
CA THR A 180 -11.21 -4.30 -10.41
C THR A 180 -10.94 -5.09 -11.68
N ILE A 181 -9.68 -5.18 -12.10
CA ILE A 181 -9.24 -5.89 -13.31
C ILE A 181 -8.17 -6.88 -12.91
N CYS A 182 -8.39 -8.15 -13.23
CA CYS A 182 -7.42 -9.23 -12.96
C CYS A 182 -6.95 -9.90 -14.25
N PRO A 183 -5.64 -10.22 -14.34
CA PRO A 183 -5.12 -10.98 -15.46
C PRO A 183 -5.71 -12.40 -15.47
N GLN A 184 -5.95 -12.93 -16.66
CA GLN A 184 -6.47 -14.29 -16.88
C GLN A 184 -5.33 -15.33 -16.82
N ILE A 185 -4.43 -15.19 -15.85
CA ILE A 185 -3.31 -16.12 -15.64
C ILE A 185 -3.75 -17.16 -14.61
N PHE A 186 -3.58 -18.43 -14.93
CA PHE A 186 -3.85 -19.51 -13.99
C PHE A 186 -2.61 -19.79 -13.12
N LYS A 187 -2.67 -19.34 -11.86
CA LYS A 187 -1.69 -19.56 -10.79
C LYS A 187 -2.46 -19.72 -9.48
N PRO A 188 -3.06 -20.90 -9.24
CA PRO A 188 -4.10 -21.04 -8.23
C PRO A 188 -3.59 -20.77 -6.82
N VAL A 189 -4.50 -20.27 -5.98
CA VAL A 189 -4.26 -20.01 -4.56
C VAL A 189 -5.45 -20.47 -3.73
N CYS A 190 -5.19 -20.86 -2.49
CA CYS A 190 -6.23 -21.18 -1.53
C CYS A 190 -6.52 -19.93 -0.69
N GLY A 191 -7.77 -19.47 -0.73
CA GLY A 191 -8.24 -18.37 0.09
C GLY A 191 -8.46 -18.81 1.53
N CYS A 192 -8.41 -17.86 2.45
CA CYS A 192 -8.70 -18.09 3.86
C CYS A 192 -10.14 -18.57 4.13
N ASP A 193 -11.04 -18.35 3.16
CA ASP A 193 -12.41 -18.87 3.11
C ASP A 193 -12.48 -20.35 2.67
N GLY A 194 -11.35 -21.00 2.42
CA GLY A 194 -11.25 -22.39 1.98
C GLY A 194 -11.63 -22.60 0.51
N LYS A 195 -11.72 -21.53 -0.30
CA LYS A 195 -12.01 -21.61 -1.73
C LYS A 195 -10.74 -21.44 -2.56
N THR A 196 -10.64 -22.22 -3.63
CA THR A 196 -9.60 -22.05 -4.64
C THR A 196 -9.94 -20.89 -5.55
N TYR A 197 -8.98 -19.97 -5.75
CA TYR A 197 -9.06 -18.88 -6.70
C TYR A 197 -8.05 -19.10 -7.83
N SER A 198 -8.38 -18.67 -9.06
CA SER A 198 -7.54 -18.88 -10.25
C SER A 198 -6.18 -18.19 -10.14
N ASN A 199 -6.11 -17.08 -9.41
CA ASN A 199 -4.88 -16.40 -8.99
C ASN A 199 -5.10 -15.47 -7.79
N SER A 200 -4.00 -14.94 -7.23
CA SER A 200 -4.03 -14.01 -6.10
C SER A 200 -4.80 -12.72 -6.36
N CYS A 201 -4.82 -12.22 -7.60
CA CYS A 201 -5.63 -11.05 -7.95
C CYS A 201 -7.12 -11.36 -7.82
N THR A 202 -7.59 -12.50 -8.33
CA THR A 202 -8.99 -12.90 -8.24
C THR A 202 -9.44 -13.13 -6.79
N ALA A 203 -8.55 -13.62 -5.92
CA ALA A 203 -8.82 -13.69 -4.47
C ALA A 203 -8.94 -12.29 -3.85
N ALA A 204 -8.00 -11.39 -4.14
CA ALA A 204 -8.03 -10.01 -3.67
C ALA A 204 -9.28 -9.24 -4.16
N ALA A 205 -9.69 -9.43 -5.42
CA ALA A 205 -10.90 -8.83 -5.98
C ALA A 205 -12.17 -9.30 -5.26
N ALA A 206 -12.20 -10.58 -4.85
CA ALA A 206 -13.26 -11.14 -4.01
C ALA A 206 -13.15 -10.70 -2.53
N GLY A 207 -12.11 -9.96 -2.16
CA GLY A 207 -11.86 -9.50 -0.81
C GLY A 207 -11.28 -10.55 0.13
N VAL A 208 -10.66 -11.60 -0.42
CA VAL A 208 -10.18 -12.76 0.33
C VAL A 208 -8.65 -12.75 0.40
N SER A 209 -8.12 -12.86 1.61
CA SER A 209 -6.68 -13.07 1.85
C SER A 209 -6.26 -14.46 1.38
N VAL A 210 -5.03 -14.56 0.88
CA VAL A 210 -4.45 -15.85 0.47
C VAL A 210 -3.90 -16.56 1.70
N GLU A 211 -4.34 -17.79 1.92
CA GLU A 211 -3.82 -18.67 2.97
C GLU A 211 -2.52 -19.34 2.51
N HIS A 212 -2.53 -19.97 1.35
CA HIS A 212 -1.36 -20.63 0.77
C HIS A 212 -1.43 -20.66 -0.76
N GLU A 213 -0.27 -20.87 -1.38
CA GLU A 213 -0.18 -21.10 -2.83
C GLU A 213 -0.73 -22.49 -3.21
N GLY A 214 -1.21 -22.61 -4.45
CA GLY A 214 -1.87 -23.82 -4.94
C GLY A 214 -3.36 -23.87 -4.59
N GLU A 215 -4.05 -24.86 -5.14
CA GLU A 215 -5.48 -25.07 -4.85
C GLU A 215 -5.70 -25.50 -3.41
N CYS A 216 -6.87 -25.20 -2.83
CA CYS A 216 -7.23 -25.72 -1.53
C CYS A 216 -7.29 -27.25 -1.57
N LYS A 217 -6.66 -27.89 -0.57
CA LYS A 217 -6.83 -29.32 -0.36
C LYS A 217 -8.27 -29.58 0.05
N LYS A 218 -8.99 -30.43 -0.68
CA LYS A 218 -10.25 -30.99 -0.18
C LYS A 218 -9.91 -31.77 1.09
N SER A 219 -10.75 -31.65 2.13
CA SER A 219 -10.58 -32.45 3.33
C SER A 219 -10.50 -33.92 2.94
N GLU A 220 -9.33 -34.53 3.14
CA GLU A 220 -9.18 -35.98 3.00
C GLU A 220 -10.24 -36.65 3.89
N PRO A 221 -10.84 -37.77 3.44
CA PRO A 221 -11.82 -38.47 4.25
C PRO A 221 -11.22 -38.82 5.61
N GLN A 222 -11.84 -38.34 6.68
CA GLN A 222 -11.31 -38.52 8.03
C GLN A 222 -11.39 -39.99 8.43
N ALA A 223 -10.29 -40.54 8.92
CA ALA A 223 -10.26 -41.90 9.45
C ALA A 223 -11.05 -42.00 10.76
N CYS A 224 -11.68 -43.15 10.99
CA CYS A 224 -12.45 -43.49 12.18
C CYS A 224 -12.27 -44.96 12.56
N GLY A 225 -12.78 -45.39 13.70
CA GLY A 225 -12.64 -46.77 14.16
C GLY A 225 -11.21 -47.09 14.62
N GLY A 226 -10.73 -48.28 14.28
CA GLY A 226 -9.45 -48.83 14.73
C GLY A 226 -9.44 -49.15 16.23
N ILE A 227 -8.32 -49.67 16.74
CA ILE A 227 -8.14 -50.06 18.16
C ILE A 227 -8.53 -48.97 19.18
N ALA A 228 -8.47 -47.70 18.76
CA ALA A 228 -8.78 -46.54 19.59
C ALA A 228 -10.27 -46.13 19.53
N GLY A 229 -11.09 -46.81 18.71
CA GLY A 229 -12.51 -46.53 18.56
C GLY A 229 -12.80 -45.09 18.16
N ILE A 230 -12.00 -44.51 17.26
CA ILE A 230 -12.04 -43.08 16.94
C ILE A 230 -13.43 -42.73 16.35
N PRO A 231 -14.24 -41.89 17.03
CA PRO A 231 -15.55 -41.54 16.53
C PRO A 231 -15.45 -40.49 15.43
N CYS A 232 -16.39 -40.52 14.48
CA CYS A 232 -16.47 -39.48 13.47
C CYS A 232 -17.03 -38.17 14.05
N PRO A 233 -16.49 -37.00 13.64
CA PRO A 233 -17.04 -35.71 14.04
C PRO A 233 -18.42 -35.47 13.41
N GLY A 234 -19.25 -34.66 14.07
CA GLY A 234 -20.50 -34.15 13.47
C GLY A 234 -21.58 -35.20 13.16
N GLY A 235 -21.64 -36.31 13.91
CA GLY A 235 -22.68 -37.33 13.74
C GLY A 235 -22.58 -38.15 12.45
N GLN A 236 -21.43 -38.07 11.77
CA GLN A 236 -21.09 -38.89 10.62
C GLN A 236 -21.02 -40.38 11.02
N THR A 237 -21.14 -41.26 10.03
CA THR A 237 -21.05 -42.71 10.23
C THR A 237 -19.69 -43.20 9.77
N CYS A 238 -19.05 -43.99 10.62
CA CYS A 238 -17.83 -44.68 10.25
C CYS A 238 -18.20 -45.84 9.33
N VAL A 239 -17.71 -45.80 8.09
CA VAL A 239 -17.94 -46.85 7.09
C VAL A 239 -16.62 -47.49 6.71
N ASP A 240 -16.69 -48.74 6.26
CA ASP A 240 -15.54 -49.50 5.79
C ASP A 240 -14.84 -48.82 4.59
N ASP A 241 -13.50 -48.90 4.52
CA ASP A 241 -12.74 -48.45 3.34
C ASP A 241 -12.56 -49.64 2.37
N PRO A 242 -13.26 -49.65 1.22
CA PRO A 242 -13.22 -50.79 0.29
C PRO A 242 -11.86 -50.98 -0.42
N ARG A 243 -10.85 -50.18 -0.06
CA ARG A 243 -9.48 -50.26 -0.58
C ARG A 243 -8.55 -51.07 0.30
N ASP A 244 -8.98 -51.46 1.50
CA ASP A 244 -8.25 -52.36 2.36
C ASP A 244 -8.98 -53.71 2.53
N ASP A 245 -8.30 -54.65 3.17
CA ASP A 245 -8.78 -55.99 3.50
C ASP A 245 -9.33 -56.09 4.93
N CYS A 246 -9.49 -54.96 5.62
CA CYS A 246 -9.87 -54.89 7.03
C CYS A 246 -11.37 -54.67 7.19
N ASP A 247 -12.15 -55.75 7.18
CA ASP A 247 -13.61 -55.70 7.37
C ASP A 247 -14.00 -55.51 8.86
N PRO A 248 -14.51 -54.34 9.28
CA PRO A 248 -14.89 -54.05 10.67
C PRO A 248 -16.08 -54.89 11.16
N THR A 249 -16.77 -55.61 10.28
CA THR A 249 -17.88 -56.52 10.63
C THR A 249 -17.42 -57.97 10.85
N ARG A 250 -16.16 -58.30 10.52
CA ARG A 250 -15.61 -59.66 10.61
C ARG A 250 -14.29 -59.75 11.41
N GLY A 251 -13.56 -58.66 11.59
CA GLY A 251 -12.23 -58.63 12.22
C GLY A 251 -12.17 -58.22 13.69
N GLY A 252 -13.12 -57.43 14.21
CA GLY A 252 -13.07 -56.90 15.57
C GLY A 252 -12.89 -55.38 15.63
N ALA A 253 -12.76 -54.84 16.85
CA ALA A 253 -12.74 -53.39 17.15
C ALA A 253 -11.47 -52.65 16.66
N ASP A 254 -10.60 -53.32 15.93
CA ASP A 254 -9.26 -52.91 15.53
C ASP A 254 -9.15 -52.42 14.07
N CYS A 255 -10.21 -52.58 13.26
CA CYS A 255 -10.21 -52.09 11.87
C CYS A 255 -10.55 -50.59 11.76
N PRO A 256 -9.71 -49.78 11.10
CA PRO A 256 -10.03 -48.39 10.76
C PRO A 256 -11.03 -48.32 9.60
N GLY A 257 -11.79 -47.23 9.52
CA GLY A 257 -12.71 -46.91 8.45
C GLY A 257 -12.66 -45.43 8.08
N ILE A 258 -13.59 -44.99 7.24
CA ILE A 258 -13.71 -43.62 6.75
C ILE A 258 -15.03 -43.00 7.23
N CYS A 259 -14.96 -41.78 7.73
CA CYS A 259 -16.15 -40.99 8.05
C CYS A 259 -16.89 -40.56 6.78
N LYS A 260 -18.18 -40.94 6.70
CA LYS A 260 -19.10 -40.42 5.70
C LYS A 260 -20.29 -39.73 6.34
N SER A 261 -20.72 -38.64 5.71
CA SER A 261 -21.98 -37.96 6.05
C SER A 261 -23.17 -38.90 5.80
N LYS A 262 -24.13 -38.90 6.73
CA LYS A 262 -25.42 -39.55 6.50
C LYS A 262 -26.09 -38.83 5.33
N LYS A 263 -26.44 -39.59 4.31
CA LYS A 263 -27.14 -39.09 3.12
C LYS A 263 -28.62 -38.89 3.41
#